data_AF-M0M0U6-F1
#
_entry.id   AF-M0M0U6-F1
#
_cell.length_a   1.000
_cell.length_b   1.000
_cell.length_c   1.000
_cell.angle_alpha   90.00
_cell.angle_beta   90.00
_cell.angle_gamma   90.00
#
_symmetry.space_group_name_H-M   'P 1'
#
loop_
_entity.id
_entity.type
_entity.pdbx_description
1 polymer ?
#
loop_
_entity_poly.entity_id
_entity_poly.type
_entity_poly.pdbx_seq_one_letter_code
_entity_poly.pdbx_strand_id
1 'polypeptide(L)'
;MGASGDMVCAALIAAGAEPSVLEPVEEVLDVRYRIGTTAKNGITATTVDVLLDDGGQDRDEHGDEHSHGDHDHPHDGHEHSHGEHGHSHGDHAHDGHTHAEGAGPSRSYAEVVELVESMGLPAGVGTDAKAVFEVLGRAEAAVHGTDLAETHFHEVGADDAIADVVGAALLLDDLDVERVVTTPVATGGGEVEMSHGTYPIPTPAVVEVAERASWALRGGPVEAELLTPTGAAILAHFAEGVERLPTLDLDGSGYGAGDKDFPEHPNVLRTLVGEGRGSLTPDEIRVLETTLDDATPELLGGLHESLKEAGARDVSVFPTTMKKSRPGHLVQVIVKPEDAERVARELAVETGTLGVRETGARHRWIAERAFETAEIEVDGTTYEITVKVASDSAGEVYDVSAEYDEATAVAAESGVPVREVMRRAENVVRE
;
A
#
# COMPACT_ATOMS: atom_id res chain seq x y z
N MET A 1 -5.71 4.20 -11.73
CA MET A 1 -6.28 2.96 -12.29
C MET A 1 -5.75 1.83 -11.43
N GLY A 2 -5.44 0.64 -11.96
CA GLY A 2 -4.57 -0.30 -11.26
C GLY A 2 -3.10 0.14 -11.34
N ALA A 3 -2.19 -0.82 -11.23
CA ALA A 3 -0.75 -0.60 -11.26
C ALA A 3 -0.03 -1.84 -11.84
N SER A 4 1.02 -1.59 -12.60
CA SER A 4 2.04 -2.55 -13.01
C SER A 4 3.43 -1.99 -12.67
N GLY A 5 4.47 -2.81 -12.76
CA GLY A 5 5.81 -2.43 -12.30
C GLY A 5 6.39 -1.25 -13.08
N ASP A 6 6.35 -1.34 -14.41
CA ASP A 6 6.64 -0.27 -15.36
C ASP A 6 5.86 1.02 -15.08
N MET A 7 4.55 0.93 -14.80
CA MET A 7 3.70 2.07 -14.48
C MET A 7 4.13 2.75 -13.18
N VAL A 8 4.57 1.97 -12.19
CA VAL A 8 5.12 2.52 -10.93
C VAL A 8 6.40 3.28 -11.22
N CYS A 9 7.37 2.66 -11.90
CA CYS A 9 8.63 3.33 -12.26
C CYS A 9 8.38 4.62 -13.04
N ALA A 10 7.54 4.56 -14.08
CA ALA A 10 7.17 5.69 -14.91
C ALA A 10 6.50 6.82 -14.11
N ALA A 11 5.60 6.47 -13.17
CA ALA A 11 4.91 7.44 -12.34
C ALA A 11 5.85 8.11 -11.33
N LEU A 12 6.83 7.39 -10.79
CA LEU A 12 7.83 7.93 -9.85
C LEU A 12 8.80 8.88 -10.56
N ILE A 13 9.33 8.49 -11.73
CA ILE A 13 10.14 9.37 -12.59
C ILE A 13 9.37 10.64 -12.94
N ALA A 14 8.10 10.50 -13.36
CA ALA A 14 7.25 11.64 -13.66
C ALA A 14 6.96 12.53 -12.45
N ALA A 15 7.06 11.99 -11.23
CA ALA A 15 6.84 12.73 -9.99
C ALA A 15 8.09 13.47 -9.49
N GLY A 16 9.28 13.17 -10.04
CA GLY A 16 10.53 13.88 -9.73
C GLY A 16 11.74 13.00 -9.45
N ALA A 17 11.61 11.66 -9.48
CA ALA A 17 12.73 10.76 -9.27
C ALA A 17 13.74 10.83 -10.44
N GLU A 18 15.03 10.84 -10.14
CA GLU A 18 16.12 10.92 -11.13
C GLU A 18 16.35 9.57 -11.81
N PRO A 19 16.13 9.43 -13.14
CA PRO A 19 16.29 8.16 -13.84
C PRO A 19 17.67 7.51 -13.76
N SER A 20 18.73 8.30 -13.53
CA SER A 20 20.11 7.78 -13.45
C SER A 20 20.31 6.79 -12.30
N VAL A 21 19.42 6.76 -11.31
CA VAL A 21 19.51 5.78 -10.22
C VAL A 21 19.27 4.34 -10.69
N LEU A 22 18.73 4.15 -11.89
CA LEU A 22 18.46 2.83 -12.48
C LEU A 22 19.70 2.15 -13.10
N GLU A 23 20.82 2.88 -13.28
CA GLU A 23 22.06 2.38 -13.88
C GLU A 23 22.55 1.03 -13.31
N PRO A 24 22.53 0.78 -11.97
CA PRO A 24 22.99 -0.50 -11.41
C PRO A 24 22.20 -1.72 -11.90
N VAL A 25 20.95 -1.53 -12.31
CA VAL A 25 20.11 -2.60 -12.84
C VAL A 25 20.51 -2.92 -14.29
N GLU A 26 20.70 -1.88 -15.11
CA GLU A 26 21.12 -2.02 -16.52
C GLU A 26 22.48 -2.73 -16.63
N GLU A 27 23.40 -2.44 -15.71
CA GLU A 27 24.74 -3.04 -15.67
C GLU A 27 24.73 -4.56 -15.37
N VAL A 28 23.73 -5.06 -14.65
CA VAL A 28 23.69 -6.46 -14.17
C VAL A 28 22.74 -7.34 -14.98
N LEU A 29 21.60 -6.80 -15.42
CA LEU A 29 20.59 -7.58 -16.14
C LEU A 29 20.80 -7.60 -17.67
N ASP A 30 21.81 -6.92 -18.20
CA ASP A 30 21.97 -6.69 -19.66
C ASP A 30 20.67 -6.12 -20.28
N VAL A 31 20.00 -5.22 -19.54
CA VAL A 31 18.77 -4.53 -19.98
C VAL A 31 19.01 -3.03 -20.10
N ARG A 32 18.10 -2.36 -20.82
CA ARG A 32 18.03 -0.91 -20.90
C ARG A 32 16.62 -0.42 -20.62
N TYR A 33 16.51 0.60 -19.77
CA TYR A 33 15.27 1.36 -19.60
C TYR A 33 15.11 2.37 -20.73
N ARG A 34 14.01 2.26 -21.47
CA ARG A 34 13.57 3.28 -22.42
C ARG A 34 12.49 4.11 -21.75
N ILE A 35 12.84 5.35 -21.41
CA ILE A 35 11.91 6.31 -20.82
C ILE A 35 11.33 7.18 -21.94
N GLY A 36 10.02 7.21 -22.04
CA GLY A 36 9.29 7.93 -23.07
C GLY A 36 8.10 8.70 -22.52
N THR A 37 7.30 9.22 -23.44
CA THR A 37 6.03 9.88 -23.11
C THR A 37 4.96 9.47 -24.10
N THR A 38 3.76 9.22 -23.63
CA THR A 38 2.58 8.93 -24.44
C THR A 38 1.37 9.75 -23.98
N ALA A 39 0.28 9.70 -24.74
CA ALA A 39 -0.98 10.33 -24.38
C ALA A 39 -2.08 9.27 -24.27
N LYS A 40 -2.59 9.05 -23.05
CA LYS A 40 -3.71 8.14 -22.77
C LYS A 40 -4.98 8.95 -22.54
N ASN A 41 -5.93 8.93 -23.48
CA ASN A 41 -7.18 9.71 -23.45
C ASN A 41 -6.98 11.20 -23.10
N GLY A 42 -5.95 11.82 -23.68
CA GLY A 42 -5.63 13.24 -23.49
C GLY A 42 -4.80 13.56 -22.24
N ILE A 43 -4.41 12.55 -21.45
CA ILE A 43 -3.44 12.69 -20.35
C ILE A 43 -2.05 12.33 -20.88
N THR A 44 -1.13 13.28 -20.87
CA THR A 44 0.29 13.00 -21.09
C THR A 44 0.84 12.24 -19.89
N ALA A 45 1.48 11.11 -20.16
CA ALA A 45 2.04 10.22 -19.16
C ALA A 45 3.41 9.70 -19.61
N THR A 46 4.30 9.46 -18.66
CA THR A 46 5.61 8.84 -18.89
C THR A 46 5.42 7.35 -19.15
N THR A 47 6.25 6.79 -20.02
CA THR A 47 6.36 5.34 -20.26
C THR A 47 7.75 4.88 -19.83
N VAL A 48 7.85 3.65 -19.34
CA VAL A 48 9.11 2.97 -19.04
C VAL A 48 9.02 1.60 -19.69
N ASP A 49 9.89 1.31 -20.65
CA ASP A 49 10.02 -0.02 -21.24
C ASP A 49 11.36 -0.63 -20.82
N VAL A 50 11.38 -1.89 -20.39
CA VAL A 50 12.61 -2.65 -20.16
C VAL A 50 12.93 -3.46 -21.42
N LEU A 51 14.11 -3.23 -22.00
CA LEU A 51 14.54 -3.84 -23.26
C LEU A 51 15.80 -4.67 -23.03
N LEU A 52 15.87 -5.86 -23.63
CA LEU A 52 17.09 -6.66 -23.62
C LEU A 52 18.16 -5.99 -24.51
N ASP A 53 19.38 -5.82 -24.00
CA ASP A 53 20.50 -5.32 -24.78
C ASP A 53 21.10 -6.48 -25.59
N ASP A 54 20.41 -6.86 -26.67
CA ASP A 54 20.98 -7.74 -27.67
C ASP A 54 22.17 -7.02 -28.29
N GLY A 55 23.42 -7.42 -27.97
CA GLY A 55 24.67 -6.82 -28.47
C GLY A 55 24.91 -6.85 -29.99
N GLY A 56 23.85 -6.76 -30.81
CA GLY A 56 23.86 -6.56 -32.25
C GLY A 56 23.93 -5.08 -32.61
N GLN A 57 25.02 -4.72 -33.27
CA GLN A 57 25.21 -3.45 -33.98
C GLN A 57 23.93 -2.98 -34.68
N ASP A 58 23.48 -1.77 -34.35
CA ASP A 58 22.61 -0.96 -35.20
C ASP A 58 23.22 -0.96 -36.62
N ARG A 59 22.62 -1.74 -37.52
CA ARG A 59 22.82 -1.54 -38.95
C ARG A 59 21.72 -0.61 -39.40
N ASP A 60 22.12 0.62 -39.68
CA ASP A 60 21.38 1.57 -40.50
C ASP A 60 20.90 0.86 -41.78
N GLU A 61 19.66 0.38 -41.81
CA GLU A 61 19.02 -0.03 -43.05
C GLU A 61 18.53 1.22 -43.78
N HIS A 62 19.41 1.69 -44.66
CA HIS A 62 19.08 2.63 -45.73
C HIS A 62 17.87 2.11 -46.53
N GLY A 63 16.84 2.95 -46.64
CA GLY A 63 15.63 2.67 -47.41
C GLY A 63 15.93 2.41 -48.88
N ASP A 64 15.55 1.22 -49.35
CA ASP A 64 15.49 0.87 -50.77
C ASP A 64 14.09 1.20 -51.32
N GLU A 65 14.06 2.17 -52.24
CA GLU A 65 12.89 2.55 -53.04
C GLU A 65 12.51 1.42 -54.01
N HIS A 66 11.36 0.78 -53.81
CA HIS A 66 10.78 -0.14 -54.79
C HIS A 66 9.75 0.55 -55.69
N SER A 67 10.20 0.80 -56.92
CA SER A 67 9.42 1.23 -58.08
C SER A 67 8.39 0.17 -58.49
N HIS A 68 7.11 0.57 -58.58
CA HIS A 68 6.02 -0.22 -59.16
C HIS A 68 6.20 -0.43 -60.67
N GLY A 69 6.11 -1.69 -61.11
CA GLY A 69 6.02 -2.08 -62.51
C GLY A 69 4.66 -2.69 -62.81
N ASP A 70 3.82 -1.93 -63.53
CA ASP A 70 2.56 -2.38 -64.13
C ASP A 70 2.80 -3.47 -65.18
N HIS A 71 2.02 -4.55 -65.11
CA HIS A 71 1.75 -5.40 -66.27
C HIS A 71 0.28 -5.80 -66.31
N ASP A 72 -0.32 -5.43 -67.44
CA ASP A 72 -1.73 -5.55 -67.79
C ASP A 72 -1.91 -6.67 -68.83
N HIS A 73 -3.16 -7.17 -68.95
CA HIS A 73 -3.79 -7.95 -70.05
C HIS A 73 -4.00 -9.50 -69.90
N PRO A 74 -5.01 -10.11 -70.58
CA PRO A 74 -6.38 -10.25 -70.07
C PRO A 74 -7.08 -11.62 -70.38
N HIS A 75 -8.36 -11.72 -70.02
CA HIS A 75 -9.47 -12.55 -70.56
C HIS A 75 -9.82 -13.96 -70.02
N ASP A 76 -11.08 -13.98 -69.53
CA ASP A 76 -12.22 -14.84 -69.91
C ASP A 76 -12.63 -16.04 -69.02
N GLY A 77 -13.82 -15.85 -68.43
CA GLY A 77 -14.94 -16.78 -68.23
C GLY A 77 -14.69 -18.17 -67.67
N HIS A 78 -15.28 -18.47 -66.50
CA HIS A 78 -16.28 -19.52 -66.32
C HIS A 78 -16.88 -19.49 -64.91
N GLU A 79 -18.20 -19.67 -64.83
CA GLU A 79 -18.97 -19.89 -63.59
C GLU A 79 -18.65 -21.28 -62.98
N HIS A 80 -18.63 -21.38 -61.65
CA HIS A 80 -19.46 -22.28 -60.82
C HIS A 80 -18.86 -22.56 -59.42
N SER A 81 -19.76 -22.53 -58.42
CA SER A 81 -19.88 -23.43 -57.26
C SER A 81 -18.86 -23.37 -56.11
N HIS A 82 -19.39 -22.94 -54.96
CA HIS A 82 -19.09 -23.27 -53.55
C HIS A 82 -17.88 -24.17 -53.22
N GLY A 83 -16.99 -23.62 -52.40
CA GLY A 83 -16.04 -24.33 -51.54
C GLY A 83 -15.56 -23.40 -50.43
N GLU A 84 -15.79 -23.81 -49.18
CA GLU A 84 -15.32 -23.14 -47.96
C GLU A 84 -13.79 -22.98 -48.00
N HIS A 85 -13.28 -21.75 -47.84
CA HIS A 85 -11.87 -21.51 -47.56
C HIS A 85 -11.72 -20.37 -46.57
N GLY A 86 -11.02 -20.67 -45.48
CA GLY A 86 -10.74 -19.78 -44.37
C GLY A 86 -9.97 -18.54 -44.79
N HIS A 87 -10.37 -17.42 -44.21
CA HIS A 87 -9.64 -16.17 -44.29
C HIS A 87 -8.42 -16.26 -43.37
N SER A 88 -7.22 -16.42 -43.94
CA SER A 88 -5.99 -16.00 -43.27
C SER A 88 -5.95 -14.48 -43.36
N HIS A 89 -6.12 -13.79 -42.23
CA HIS A 89 -5.79 -12.38 -42.16
C HIS A 89 -4.27 -12.25 -42.23
N GLY A 90 -3.82 -11.41 -43.16
CA GLY A 90 -2.42 -11.12 -43.37
C GLY A 90 -1.85 -10.38 -42.17
N ASP A 91 -0.68 -10.83 -41.75
CA ASP A 91 0.18 -10.19 -40.77
C ASP A 91 0.52 -8.77 -41.23
N HIS A 92 0.00 -7.78 -40.50
CA HIS A 92 0.56 -6.44 -40.53
C HIS A 92 1.84 -6.47 -39.69
N ALA A 93 2.98 -6.49 -40.37
CA ALA A 93 4.29 -6.28 -39.77
C ALA A 93 4.34 -4.85 -39.19
N HIS A 94 4.34 -4.76 -37.86
CA HIS A 94 4.75 -3.58 -37.13
C HIS A 94 6.18 -3.80 -36.61
N ASP A 95 6.95 -2.72 -36.60
CA ASP A 95 8.37 -2.61 -36.27
C ASP A 95 8.85 -3.56 -35.16
N GLY A 96 9.92 -4.28 -35.47
CA GLY A 96 10.56 -5.24 -34.58
C GLY A 96 11.41 -4.56 -33.51
N HIS A 97 10.83 -4.36 -32.34
CA HIS A 97 11.57 -4.44 -31.09
C HIS A 97 10.86 -5.49 -30.23
N THR A 98 11.58 -6.55 -29.85
CA THR A 98 11.08 -7.57 -28.94
C THR A 98 10.90 -6.94 -27.56
N HIS A 99 9.66 -6.69 -27.17
CA HIS A 99 9.34 -6.39 -25.78
C HIS A 99 9.84 -7.56 -24.91
N ALA A 100 10.46 -7.24 -23.77
CA ALA A 100 10.94 -8.25 -22.83
C ALA A 100 9.81 -8.87 -21.98
N GLU A 101 8.53 -8.67 -22.33
CA GLU A 101 7.40 -9.25 -21.59
C GLU A 101 7.50 -10.77 -21.57
N GLY A 102 7.90 -11.32 -20.41
CA GLY A 102 8.14 -12.75 -20.22
C GLY A 102 9.32 -13.33 -21.01
N ALA A 103 10.18 -12.48 -21.60
CA ALA A 103 11.36 -12.92 -22.34
C ALA A 103 12.61 -12.84 -21.43
N GLY A 104 12.96 -13.97 -20.83
CA GLY A 104 14.15 -14.14 -19.99
C GLY A 104 14.19 -15.57 -19.42
N PRO A 105 15.32 -16.02 -18.85
CA PRO A 105 15.34 -17.29 -18.15
C PRO A 105 14.41 -17.25 -16.93
N SER A 106 13.52 -18.24 -16.77
CA SER A 106 12.72 -18.35 -15.55
C SER A 106 13.63 -18.69 -14.37
N ARG A 107 13.67 -17.80 -13.38
CA ARG A 107 14.51 -17.93 -12.18
C ARG A 107 13.70 -18.43 -10.99
N SER A 108 14.36 -19.21 -10.14
CA SER A 108 13.89 -19.49 -8.79
C SER A 108 13.99 -18.25 -7.90
N TYR A 109 13.22 -18.23 -6.80
CA TYR A 109 13.32 -17.17 -5.80
C TYR A 109 14.76 -16.98 -5.30
N ALA A 110 15.49 -18.07 -5.07
CA ALA A 110 16.89 -18.02 -4.62
C ALA A 110 17.80 -17.33 -5.66
N GLU A 111 17.65 -17.65 -6.94
CA GLU A 111 18.43 -17.02 -8.02
C GLU A 111 18.13 -15.52 -8.14
N VAL A 112 16.87 -15.11 -7.96
CA VAL A 112 16.50 -13.68 -7.94
C VAL A 112 17.15 -12.96 -6.76
N VAL A 113 17.13 -13.56 -5.57
CA VAL A 113 17.77 -12.97 -4.37
C VAL A 113 19.27 -12.81 -4.58
N GLU A 114 19.95 -13.85 -5.07
CA GLU A 114 21.39 -13.78 -5.38
C GLU A 114 21.71 -12.70 -6.43
N LEU A 115 20.84 -12.53 -7.43
CA LEU A 115 21.00 -11.52 -8.46
C LEU A 115 20.86 -10.10 -7.90
N VAL A 116 19.83 -9.84 -7.10
CA VAL A 116 19.65 -8.54 -6.41
C VAL A 116 20.84 -8.21 -5.51
N GLU A 117 21.39 -9.21 -4.79
CA GLU A 117 22.58 -9.03 -3.95
C GLU A 117 23.85 -8.70 -4.74
N SER A 118 23.91 -9.10 -6.01
CA SER A 118 25.03 -8.82 -6.90
C SER A 118 25.03 -7.40 -7.49
N MET A 119 23.90 -6.68 -7.44
CA MET A 119 23.70 -5.36 -8.07
C MET A 119 24.38 -4.19 -7.35
N GLY A 120 25.02 -4.39 -6.20
CA GLY A 120 25.72 -3.31 -5.49
C GLY A 120 24.81 -2.16 -5.01
N LEU A 121 23.54 -2.46 -4.77
CA LEU A 121 22.50 -1.49 -4.38
C LEU A 121 22.75 -0.90 -2.98
N PRO A 122 22.18 0.29 -2.68
CA PRO A 122 22.08 0.78 -1.31
C PRO A 122 21.43 -0.26 -0.39
N ALA A 123 21.88 -0.33 0.87
CA ALA A 123 21.47 -1.38 1.79
C ALA A 123 19.94 -1.40 2.05
N GLY A 124 19.30 -0.23 2.08
CA GLY A 124 17.84 -0.08 2.18
C GLY A 124 17.15 -0.67 0.96
N VAL A 125 17.47 -0.13 -0.23
CA VAL A 125 16.97 -0.61 -1.53
C VAL A 125 17.09 -2.12 -1.71
N GLY A 126 18.25 -2.70 -1.44
CA GLY A 126 18.46 -4.15 -1.56
C GLY A 126 17.63 -4.97 -0.57
N THR A 127 17.33 -4.41 0.61
CA THR A 127 16.42 -5.02 1.58
C THR A 127 14.98 -4.96 1.09
N ASP A 128 14.56 -3.80 0.58
CA ASP A 128 13.20 -3.58 0.08
C ASP A 128 12.88 -4.42 -1.17
N ALA A 129 13.78 -4.45 -2.14
CA ALA A 129 13.62 -5.27 -3.34
C ALA A 129 13.45 -6.76 -2.97
N LYS A 130 14.27 -7.28 -2.06
CA LYS A 130 14.15 -8.68 -1.58
C LYS A 130 12.84 -8.92 -0.84
N ALA A 131 12.34 -7.95 -0.08
CA ALA A 131 11.04 -8.05 0.59
C ALA A 131 9.88 -8.09 -0.41
N VAL A 132 9.93 -7.27 -1.47
CA VAL A 132 8.94 -7.34 -2.58
C VAL A 132 8.97 -8.71 -3.26
N PHE A 133 10.16 -9.26 -3.54
CA PHE A 133 10.26 -10.62 -4.10
C PHE A 133 9.80 -11.70 -3.13
N GLU A 134 9.97 -11.52 -1.83
CA GLU A 134 9.43 -12.43 -0.84
C GLU A 134 7.90 -12.43 -0.88
N VAL A 135 7.26 -11.26 -1.05
CA VAL A 135 5.80 -11.14 -1.24
C VAL A 135 5.36 -11.90 -2.49
N LEU A 136 6.02 -11.68 -3.63
CA LEU A 136 5.75 -12.41 -4.89
C LEU A 136 5.97 -13.92 -4.75
N GLY A 137 7.11 -14.31 -4.17
CA GLY A 137 7.50 -15.69 -3.91
C GLY A 137 6.46 -16.43 -3.07
N ARG A 138 5.98 -15.79 -2.00
CA ARG A 138 4.94 -16.36 -1.13
C ARG A 138 3.60 -16.50 -1.85
N ALA A 139 3.25 -15.54 -2.71
CA ALA A 139 2.05 -15.61 -3.52
C ALA A 139 2.11 -16.75 -4.55
N GLU A 140 3.18 -16.85 -5.33
CA GLU A 140 3.40 -17.97 -6.26
C GLU A 140 3.43 -19.32 -5.53
N ALA A 141 4.15 -19.41 -4.41
CA ALA A 141 4.21 -20.61 -3.59
C ALA A 141 2.82 -21.08 -3.12
N ALA A 142 1.95 -20.14 -2.72
CA ALA A 142 0.59 -20.44 -2.30
C ALA A 142 -0.28 -20.92 -3.47
N VAL A 143 -0.19 -20.26 -4.63
CA VAL A 143 -0.93 -20.64 -5.85
C VAL A 143 -0.52 -22.05 -6.33
N HIS A 144 0.77 -22.37 -6.26
CA HIS A 144 1.31 -23.63 -6.77
C HIS A 144 1.46 -24.73 -5.71
N GLY A 145 1.22 -24.43 -4.42
CA GLY A 145 1.35 -25.39 -3.32
C GLY A 145 2.79 -25.87 -3.09
N THR A 146 3.78 -25.00 -3.34
CA THR A 146 5.21 -25.29 -3.16
C THR A 146 5.78 -24.56 -1.93
N ASP A 147 6.95 -24.97 -1.45
CA ASP A 147 7.71 -24.17 -0.49
C ASP A 147 8.43 -23.02 -1.19
N LEU A 148 8.52 -21.84 -0.55
CA LEU A 148 9.16 -20.64 -1.10
C LEU A 148 10.58 -20.89 -1.63
N ALA A 149 11.35 -21.73 -0.92
CA ALA A 149 12.73 -22.06 -1.31
C ALA A 149 12.82 -22.91 -2.59
N GLU A 150 11.74 -23.59 -2.98
CA GLU A 150 11.65 -24.43 -4.17
C GLU A 150 10.78 -23.79 -5.27
N THR A 151 10.25 -22.58 -5.02
CA THR A 151 9.39 -21.86 -5.96
C THR A 151 10.20 -21.33 -7.13
N HIS A 152 9.80 -21.77 -8.33
CA HIS A 152 10.23 -21.21 -9.59
C HIS A 152 9.20 -20.19 -10.06
N PHE A 153 9.65 -18.98 -10.35
CA PHE A 153 8.77 -17.95 -10.89
C PHE A 153 8.45 -18.24 -12.34
N HIS A 154 7.16 -18.22 -12.68
CA HIS A 154 6.71 -18.47 -14.03
C HIS A 154 6.66 -17.18 -14.85
N GLU A 155 6.19 -16.09 -14.23
CA GLU A 155 5.98 -14.79 -14.90
C GLU A 155 6.74 -13.65 -14.19
N VAL A 156 7.13 -13.83 -12.92
CA VAL A 156 7.71 -12.74 -12.09
C VAL A 156 9.22 -12.84 -11.83
N GLY A 157 9.90 -13.81 -12.47
CA GLY A 157 11.36 -14.01 -12.37
C GLY A 157 12.14 -13.59 -13.62
N ALA A 158 11.44 -13.02 -14.60
CA ALA A 158 12.02 -12.49 -15.82
C ALA A 158 12.71 -11.14 -15.58
N ASP A 159 13.58 -10.73 -16.51
CA ASP A 159 14.45 -9.56 -16.34
C ASP A 159 13.64 -8.24 -16.24
N ASP A 160 12.49 -8.16 -16.89
CA ASP A 160 11.53 -7.06 -16.80
C ASP A 160 10.94 -6.93 -15.38
N ALA A 161 10.46 -8.03 -14.80
CA ALA A 161 9.93 -8.03 -13.44
C ALA A 161 11.01 -7.65 -12.41
N ILE A 162 12.26 -8.07 -12.64
CA ILE A 162 13.36 -7.71 -11.76
C ILE A 162 13.74 -6.24 -11.88
N ALA A 163 13.82 -5.75 -13.12
CA ALA A 163 14.05 -4.34 -13.39
C ALA A 163 12.93 -3.47 -12.80
N ASP A 164 11.68 -3.88 -12.86
CA ASP A 164 10.56 -3.13 -12.29
C ASP A 164 10.62 -3.04 -10.75
N VAL A 165 10.86 -4.17 -10.08
CA VAL A 165 10.91 -4.22 -8.61
C VAL A 165 12.09 -3.43 -8.06
N VAL A 166 13.29 -3.68 -8.61
CA VAL A 166 14.50 -3.00 -8.16
C VAL A 166 14.46 -1.52 -8.56
N GLY A 167 13.97 -1.22 -9.76
CA GLY A 167 13.79 0.15 -10.25
C GLY A 167 12.81 0.96 -9.39
N ALA A 168 11.67 0.38 -9.02
CA ALA A 168 10.72 1.04 -8.13
C ALA A 168 11.33 1.32 -6.75
N ALA A 169 12.12 0.39 -6.20
CA ALA A 169 12.82 0.59 -4.93
C ALA A 169 13.86 1.71 -5.00
N LEU A 170 14.66 1.75 -6.07
CA LEU A 170 15.65 2.81 -6.31
C LEU A 170 14.99 4.19 -6.48
N LEU A 171 13.90 4.26 -7.24
CA LEU A 171 13.19 5.52 -7.49
C LEU A 171 12.45 6.03 -6.26
N LEU A 172 11.97 5.15 -5.37
CA LEU A 172 11.40 5.54 -4.08
C LEU A 172 12.47 6.03 -3.10
N ASP A 173 13.63 5.38 -3.06
CA ASP A 173 14.79 5.81 -2.25
C ASP A 173 15.29 7.18 -2.71
N ASP A 174 15.36 7.43 -4.03
CA ASP A 174 15.75 8.72 -4.60
C ASP A 174 14.76 9.86 -4.29
N LEU A 175 13.45 9.56 -4.31
CA LEU A 175 12.41 10.52 -3.91
C LEU A 175 12.45 10.86 -2.41
N ASP A 176 13.17 10.07 -1.59
CA ASP A 176 13.35 10.26 -0.15
C ASP A 176 12.01 10.47 0.59
N VAL A 177 11.01 9.65 0.25
CA VAL A 177 9.67 9.72 0.86
C VAL A 177 9.60 8.92 2.15
N GLU A 178 9.13 9.57 3.22
CA GLU A 178 8.95 8.93 4.53
C GLU A 178 7.78 7.94 4.56
N ARG A 179 6.77 8.16 3.72
CA ARG A 179 5.53 7.39 3.73
C ARG A 179 4.87 7.33 2.35
N VAL A 180 4.50 6.12 1.93
CA VAL A 180 3.68 5.88 0.74
C VAL A 180 2.31 5.38 1.15
N VAL A 181 1.25 5.91 0.55
CA VAL A 181 -0.12 5.47 0.79
C VAL A 181 -0.84 5.20 -0.53
N THR A 182 -1.78 4.26 -0.52
CA THR A 182 -2.66 4.01 -1.67
C THR A 182 -4.12 3.90 -1.26
N THR A 183 -5.00 4.46 -2.09
CA THR A 183 -6.45 4.19 -2.03
C THR A 183 -6.77 2.80 -2.59
N PRO A 184 -8.00 2.27 -2.43
CA PRO A 184 -8.35 0.97 -2.98
C PRO A 184 -7.96 0.81 -4.46
N VAL A 185 -7.20 -0.25 -4.75
CA VAL A 185 -6.51 -0.44 -6.04
C VAL A 185 -7.43 -1.18 -7.00
N ALA A 186 -7.53 -0.66 -8.23
CA ALA A 186 -8.41 -1.23 -9.25
C ALA A 186 -7.78 -2.48 -9.88
N THR A 187 -8.42 -3.64 -9.76
CA THR A 187 -7.94 -4.89 -10.36
C THR A 187 -8.29 -5.02 -11.83
N GLY A 188 -9.33 -4.31 -12.27
CA GLY A 188 -10.00 -4.60 -13.53
C GLY A 188 -11.10 -5.66 -13.37
N GLY A 189 -11.45 -6.32 -14.46
CA GLY A 189 -12.50 -7.34 -14.54
C GLY A 189 -12.31 -8.22 -15.77
N GLY A 190 -13.20 -9.19 -15.96
CA GLY A 190 -13.12 -10.15 -17.06
C GLY A 190 -12.18 -11.32 -16.77
N GLU A 191 -11.54 -11.83 -17.82
CA GLU A 191 -10.62 -12.98 -17.76
C GLU A 191 -9.30 -12.63 -18.46
N VAL A 192 -8.22 -13.29 -18.06
CA VAL A 192 -6.89 -13.18 -18.68
C VAL A 192 -6.37 -14.58 -19.02
N GLU A 193 -5.67 -14.70 -20.15
CA GLU A 193 -4.96 -15.92 -20.53
C GLU A 193 -3.55 -15.88 -19.96
N MET A 194 -3.17 -16.97 -19.28
CA MET A 194 -1.86 -17.14 -18.66
C MET A 194 -1.35 -18.55 -18.95
N SER A 195 -0.10 -18.82 -18.56
CA SER A 195 0.56 -20.14 -18.70
C SER A 195 -0.28 -21.31 -18.16
N HIS A 196 -1.19 -21.04 -17.23
CA HIS A 196 -2.08 -21.99 -16.57
C HIS A 196 -3.52 -22.01 -17.13
N GLY A 197 -3.76 -21.33 -18.26
CA GLY A 197 -5.06 -21.22 -18.93
C GLY A 197 -5.73 -19.87 -18.70
N THR A 198 -7.04 -19.80 -18.97
CA THR A 198 -7.83 -18.58 -18.79
C THR A 198 -8.37 -18.49 -17.37
N TYR A 199 -8.15 -17.38 -16.69
CA TYR A 199 -8.54 -17.17 -15.29
C TYR A 199 -9.29 -15.83 -15.10
N PRO A 200 -10.28 -15.73 -14.19
CA PRO A 200 -10.91 -14.46 -13.86
C PRO A 200 -9.91 -13.47 -13.26
N ILE A 201 -10.15 -12.18 -13.49
CA ILE A 201 -9.45 -11.07 -12.84
C ILE A 201 -10.21 -10.69 -11.54
N PRO A 202 -9.54 -10.47 -10.39
CA PRO A 202 -8.08 -10.49 -10.17
C PRO A 202 -7.45 -11.88 -10.30
N THR A 203 -6.21 -11.90 -10.80
CA THR A 203 -5.42 -13.12 -10.97
C THR A 203 -5.06 -13.77 -9.62
N PRO A 204 -4.79 -15.08 -9.56
CA PRO A 204 -4.53 -15.78 -8.30
C PRO A 204 -3.40 -15.15 -7.46
N ALA A 205 -2.29 -14.78 -8.10
CA ALA A 205 -1.16 -14.14 -7.41
C ALA A 205 -1.55 -12.77 -6.83
N VAL A 206 -2.34 -11.97 -7.54
CA VAL A 206 -2.85 -10.68 -7.03
C VAL A 206 -3.76 -10.89 -5.82
N VAL A 207 -4.59 -11.93 -5.81
CA VAL A 207 -5.43 -12.27 -4.64
C VAL A 207 -4.54 -12.63 -3.44
N GLU A 208 -3.56 -13.51 -3.62
CA GLU A 208 -2.63 -13.89 -2.53
C GLU A 208 -1.84 -12.70 -1.97
N VAL A 209 -1.38 -11.79 -2.83
CA VAL A 209 -0.71 -10.56 -2.37
C VAL A 209 -1.69 -9.67 -1.59
N ALA A 210 -2.90 -9.46 -2.12
CA ALA A 210 -3.89 -8.59 -1.50
C ALA A 210 -4.39 -9.08 -0.13
N GLU A 211 -4.43 -10.40 0.12
CA GLU A 211 -4.79 -10.94 1.44
C GLU A 211 -3.81 -10.54 2.55
N ARG A 212 -2.58 -10.18 2.18
CA ARG A 212 -1.49 -9.81 3.10
C ARG A 212 -1.20 -8.31 3.07
N ALA A 213 -1.72 -7.58 2.10
CA ALA A 213 -1.53 -6.15 1.96
C ALA A 213 -2.41 -5.36 2.95
N SER A 214 -1.96 -4.14 3.27
CA SER A 214 -2.74 -3.21 4.11
C SER A 214 -3.84 -2.48 3.33
N TRP A 215 -3.78 -2.49 2.00
CA TRP A 215 -4.74 -1.85 1.11
C TRP A 215 -5.82 -2.80 0.62
N ALA A 216 -6.93 -2.23 0.13
CA ALA A 216 -8.09 -2.98 -0.36
C ALA A 216 -8.15 -3.02 -1.89
N LEU A 217 -8.79 -4.06 -2.42
CA LEU A 217 -9.11 -4.19 -3.84
C LEU A 217 -10.44 -3.54 -4.20
N ARG A 218 -10.55 -3.07 -5.44
CA ARG A 218 -11.83 -2.78 -6.10
C ARG A 218 -11.81 -3.32 -7.53
N GLY A 219 -12.94 -3.82 -8.01
CA GLY A 219 -13.08 -4.25 -9.41
C GLY A 219 -13.14 -3.08 -10.40
N GLY A 220 -13.11 -3.43 -11.69
CA GLY A 220 -13.27 -2.48 -12.80
C GLY A 220 -12.15 -1.42 -12.87
N PRO A 221 -12.36 -0.27 -13.56
CA PRO A 221 -13.54 0.09 -14.33
C PRO A 221 -13.62 -0.55 -15.73
N VAL A 222 -12.63 -1.38 -16.12
CA VAL A 222 -12.58 -2.04 -17.43
C VAL A 222 -12.54 -3.56 -17.31
N GLU A 223 -13.02 -4.25 -18.35
CA GLU A 223 -12.93 -5.72 -18.50
C GLU A 223 -11.56 -6.12 -19.08
N ALA A 224 -10.50 -5.76 -18.36
CA ALA A 224 -9.13 -6.16 -18.62
C ALA A 224 -8.31 -6.09 -17.33
N GLU A 225 -7.19 -6.80 -17.25
CA GLU A 225 -6.29 -6.73 -16.11
C GLU A 225 -5.70 -5.33 -15.98
N LEU A 226 -5.84 -4.73 -14.79
CA LEU A 226 -5.28 -3.41 -14.45
C LEU A 226 -4.23 -3.46 -13.35
N LEU A 227 -4.26 -4.49 -12.51
CA LEU A 227 -3.30 -4.69 -11.44
C LEU A 227 -2.53 -5.98 -11.72
N THR A 228 -1.25 -5.87 -12.05
CA THR A 228 -0.40 -7.05 -12.26
C THR A 228 0.17 -7.55 -10.93
N PRO A 229 0.62 -8.82 -10.85
CA PRO A 229 1.28 -9.34 -9.65
C PRO A 229 2.44 -8.47 -9.17
N THR A 230 3.30 -8.02 -10.08
CA THR A 230 4.44 -7.13 -9.79
C THR A 230 4.00 -5.80 -9.19
N GLY A 231 3.03 -5.13 -9.83
CA GLY A 231 2.48 -3.86 -9.31
C GLY A 231 1.82 -4.02 -7.94
N ALA A 232 1.09 -5.13 -7.74
CA ALA A 232 0.50 -5.46 -6.44
C ALA A 232 1.57 -5.66 -5.37
N ALA A 233 2.64 -6.41 -5.64
CA ALA A 233 3.67 -6.69 -4.66
C ALA A 233 4.48 -5.45 -4.27
N ILE A 234 4.81 -4.58 -5.24
CA ILE A 234 5.46 -3.29 -4.96
C ILE A 234 4.58 -2.47 -4.02
N LEU A 235 3.28 -2.33 -4.32
CA LEU A 235 2.35 -1.60 -3.46
C LEU A 235 2.16 -2.27 -2.09
N ALA A 236 2.17 -3.61 -2.02
CA ALA A 236 2.01 -4.34 -0.76
C ALA A 236 3.16 -4.11 0.21
N HIS A 237 4.39 -3.94 -0.30
CA HIS A 237 5.57 -3.64 0.50
C HIS A 237 5.64 -2.15 0.88
N PHE A 238 5.56 -1.26 -0.11
CA PHE A 238 5.84 0.15 0.13
C PHE A 238 4.64 0.96 0.65
N ALA A 239 3.41 0.59 0.28
CA ALA A 239 2.24 1.45 0.48
C ALA A 239 1.30 1.00 1.60
N GLU A 240 0.88 1.96 2.42
CA GLU A 240 -0.20 1.80 3.39
C GLU A 240 -1.59 2.05 2.77
N GLY A 241 -2.54 1.17 3.05
CA GLY A 241 -3.92 1.33 2.65
C GLY A 241 -4.64 2.48 3.35
N VAL A 242 -5.22 3.39 2.58
CA VAL A 242 -6.08 4.48 3.09
C VAL A 242 -7.41 4.54 2.32
N GLU A 243 -8.52 4.83 3.01
CA GLU A 243 -9.83 4.95 2.35
C GLU A 243 -9.91 6.16 1.40
N ARG A 244 -9.21 7.24 1.75
CA ARG A 244 -9.16 8.49 0.99
C ARG A 244 -7.76 9.07 1.07
N LEU A 245 -7.36 9.82 0.04
CA LEU A 245 -6.11 10.56 0.05
C LEU A 245 -6.05 11.50 1.27
N PRO A 246 -4.90 11.56 1.98
CA PRO A 246 -4.72 12.51 3.05
C PRO A 246 -4.75 13.95 2.52
N THR A 247 -4.91 14.92 3.42
CA THR A 247 -4.71 16.32 3.03
C THR A 247 -3.23 16.53 2.75
N LEU A 248 -2.91 17.00 1.55
CA LEU A 248 -1.54 17.08 1.04
C LEU A 248 -1.31 18.48 0.45
N ASP A 249 -0.23 19.13 0.84
CA ASP A 249 0.32 20.26 0.09
C ASP A 249 1.18 19.69 -1.04
N LEU A 250 0.69 19.82 -2.28
CA LEU A 250 1.31 19.17 -3.44
C LEU A 250 2.58 19.89 -3.88
N ASP A 251 3.69 19.16 -3.89
CA ASP A 251 4.96 19.58 -4.47
C ASP A 251 5.11 19.07 -5.91
N GLY A 252 4.59 17.86 -6.18
CA GLY A 252 4.74 17.18 -7.46
C GLY A 252 3.61 16.21 -7.77
N SER A 253 3.51 15.83 -9.05
CA SER A 253 2.63 14.77 -9.50
C SER A 253 3.20 14.06 -10.72
N GLY A 254 3.07 12.75 -10.77
CA GLY A 254 3.52 11.91 -11.87
C GLY A 254 2.41 11.05 -12.44
N TYR A 255 2.51 10.75 -13.73
CA TYR A 255 1.59 9.85 -14.44
C TYR A 255 2.41 8.81 -15.19
N GLY A 256 2.30 7.54 -14.77
CA GLY A 256 2.88 6.40 -15.48
C GLY A 256 1.83 5.73 -16.36
N ALA A 257 2.11 5.57 -17.64
CA ALA A 257 1.20 4.97 -18.60
C ALA A 257 1.43 3.46 -18.67
N GLY A 258 0.34 2.68 -18.70
CA GLY A 258 0.41 1.26 -19.05
C GLY A 258 0.14 1.03 -20.53
N ASP A 259 0.51 -0.14 -21.03
CA ASP A 259 0.54 -0.40 -22.48
C ASP A 259 -0.84 -0.40 -23.13
N LYS A 260 -1.82 -0.98 -22.46
CA LYS A 260 -3.18 -1.11 -23.00
C LYS A 260 -3.86 0.25 -23.16
N ASP A 261 -4.64 0.40 -24.22
CA ASP A 261 -5.51 1.55 -24.46
C ASP A 261 -6.97 1.18 -24.24
N PHE A 262 -7.69 2.02 -23.47
CA PHE A 262 -9.13 1.86 -23.26
C PHE A 262 -9.87 3.13 -23.71
N PRO A 263 -10.93 3.02 -24.53
CA PRO A 263 -11.58 4.19 -25.13
C PRO A 263 -12.09 5.25 -24.13
N GLU A 264 -12.55 4.82 -22.96
CA GLU A 264 -13.21 5.69 -21.97
C GLU A 264 -12.40 5.87 -20.67
N HIS A 265 -11.29 5.13 -20.51
CA HIS A 265 -10.50 5.10 -19.28
C HIS A 265 -9.01 5.26 -19.58
N PRO A 266 -8.37 6.38 -19.19
CA PRO A 266 -6.92 6.53 -19.38
C PRO A 266 -6.20 5.48 -18.54
N ASN A 267 -5.43 4.59 -19.18
CA ASN A 267 -4.64 3.58 -18.49
C ASN A 267 -3.37 4.20 -17.88
N VAL A 268 -3.56 4.93 -16.78
CA VAL A 268 -2.49 5.64 -16.08
C VAL A 268 -2.53 5.39 -14.57
N LEU A 269 -1.36 5.20 -13.98
CA LEU A 269 -1.10 5.28 -12.55
C LEU A 269 -0.73 6.72 -12.25
N ARG A 270 -1.35 7.30 -11.21
CA ARG A 270 -1.08 8.67 -10.79
C ARG A 270 -0.43 8.66 -9.43
N THR A 271 0.75 9.28 -9.34
CA THR A 271 1.47 9.55 -8.09
C THR A 271 1.32 11.02 -7.74
N LEU A 272 1.12 11.31 -6.45
CA LEU A 272 1.09 12.66 -5.90
C LEU A 272 2.14 12.71 -4.79
N VAL A 273 3.03 13.69 -4.86
CA VAL A 273 4.11 13.90 -3.89
C VAL A 273 3.90 15.25 -3.22
N GLY A 274 4.07 15.30 -1.91
CA GLY A 274 3.86 16.52 -1.16
C GLY A 274 3.97 16.32 0.35
N GLU A 275 3.86 17.42 1.07
CA GLU A 275 3.86 17.44 2.54
C GLU A 275 2.47 17.19 3.11
N GLY A 276 2.36 16.21 4.02
CA GLY A 276 1.11 15.93 4.72
C GLY A 276 0.67 17.10 5.60
N ARG A 277 -0.55 17.62 5.39
CA ARG A 277 -1.11 18.67 6.25
C ARG A 277 -1.80 18.09 7.47
N GLY A 278 -1.24 18.33 8.65
CA GLY A 278 -1.96 18.31 9.91
C GLY A 278 -1.06 17.98 11.08
N SER A 279 -0.93 18.89 12.04
CA SER A 279 -0.13 18.70 13.27
C SER A 279 -0.62 17.53 14.14
N LEU A 280 -1.84 17.04 13.92
CA LEU A 280 -2.40 15.92 14.65
C LEU A 280 -3.07 14.96 13.67
N THR A 281 -3.03 13.67 13.99
CA THR A 281 -3.60 12.62 13.15
C THR A 281 -5.08 12.41 13.50
N PRO A 282 -6.00 12.39 12.52
CA PRO A 282 -7.39 12.04 12.79
C PRO A 282 -7.51 10.53 13.05
N ASP A 283 -8.03 10.16 14.21
CA ASP A 283 -8.27 8.79 14.67
C ASP A 283 -9.79 8.56 14.71
N GLU A 284 -10.28 7.65 13.88
CA GLU A 284 -11.72 7.40 13.76
C GLU A 284 -12.28 6.81 15.05
N ILE A 285 -13.39 7.37 15.51
CA ILE A 285 -14.11 6.92 16.70
C ILE A 285 -15.62 7.01 16.47
N ARG A 286 -16.37 6.21 17.23
CA ARG A 286 -17.80 6.41 17.45
C ARG A 286 -18.05 6.71 18.92
N VAL A 287 -19.11 7.46 19.20
CA VAL A 287 -19.56 7.71 20.57
C VAL A 287 -20.92 7.05 20.76
N LEU A 288 -20.95 6.04 21.62
CA LEU A 288 -22.16 5.34 22.01
C LEU A 288 -22.71 5.95 23.30
N GLU A 289 -24.02 6.11 23.38
CA GLU A 289 -24.65 6.67 24.56
C GLU A 289 -25.93 5.93 24.95
N THR A 290 -26.21 5.86 26.25
CA THR A 290 -27.50 5.43 26.79
C THR A 290 -27.82 6.17 28.08
N THR A 291 -29.11 6.31 28.41
CA THR A 291 -29.56 6.91 29.68
C THR A 291 -30.25 5.86 30.54
N LEU A 292 -29.84 5.75 31.80
CA LEU A 292 -30.30 4.74 32.76
C LEU A 292 -30.96 5.43 33.96
N ASP A 293 -32.23 5.13 34.27
CA ASP A 293 -32.95 5.69 35.45
C ASP A 293 -33.08 4.72 36.64
N ASP A 294 -32.58 3.49 36.49
CA ASP A 294 -32.69 2.40 37.47
C ASP A 294 -31.38 1.62 37.71
N ALA A 295 -30.27 2.05 37.12
CA ALA A 295 -28.96 1.43 37.33
C ALA A 295 -28.45 1.63 38.77
N THR A 296 -28.01 0.54 39.39
CA THR A 296 -27.41 0.58 40.73
C THR A 296 -25.94 1.03 40.69
N PRO A 297 -25.40 1.62 41.77
CA PRO A 297 -23.98 1.98 41.83
C PRO A 297 -23.02 0.82 41.58
N GLU A 298 -23.38 -0.39 42.04
CA GLU A 298 -22.59 -1.60 41.85
C GLU A 298 -22.49 -1.97 40.36
N LEU A 299 -23.60 -1.84 39.62
CA LEU A 299 -23.64 -2.08 38.18
C LEU A 299 -22.79 -1.05 37.44
N LEU A 300 -22.90 0.23 37.78
CA LEU A 300 -22.10 1.30 37.18
C LEU A 300 -20.60 1.16 37.46
N GLY A 301 -20.25 0.60 38.62
CA GLY A 301 -18.86 0.31 38.99
C GLY A 301 -18.21 -0.72 38.09
N GLY A 302 -18.90 -1.83 37.80
CA GLY A 302 -18.39 -2.90 36.92
C GLY A 302 -18.37 -2.53 35.44
N LEU A 303 -19.19 -1.55 35.03
CA LEU A 303 -19.37 -1.17 33.63
C LEU A 303 -18.07 -0.68 32.94
N HIS A 304 -17.14 -0.07 33.68
CA HIS A 304 -15.88 0.39 33.11
C HIS A 304 -14.99 -0.78 32.65
N GLU A 305 -14.93 -1.84 33.44
CA GLU A 305 -14.10 -3.02 33.15
C GLU A 305 -14.73 -3.84 32.02
N SER A 306 -16.02 -4.19 32.14
CA SER A 306 -16.70 -5.03 31.14
C SER A 306 -16.73 -4.39 29.75
N LEU A 307 -16.97 -3.09 29.67
CA LEU A 307 -16.96 -2.40 28.38
C LEU A 307 -15.54 -2.27 27.82
N LYS A 308 -14.51 -2.07 28.65
CA LYS A 308 -13.11 -2.08 28.19
C LYS A 308 -12.73 -3.43 27.61
N GLU A 309 -13.10 -4.53 28.27
CA GLU A 309 -12.90 -5.90 27.74
C GLU A 309 -13.64 -6.11 26.41
N ALA A 310 -14.82 -5.51 26.26
CA ALA A 310 -15.59 -5.52 25.02
C ALA A 310 -15.04 -4.61 23.91
N GLY A 311 -13.98 -3.82 24.16
CA GLY A 311 -13.34 -2.95 23.15
C GLY A 311 -13.60 -1.45 23.33
N ALA A 312 -14.18 -1.02 24.46
CA ALA A 312 -14.29 0.40 24.76
C ALA A 312 -12.92 1.04 24.99
N ARG A 313 -12.67 2.16 24.31
CA ARG A 313 -11.47 2.98 24.52
C ARG A 313 -11.61 3.86 25.76
N ASP A 314 -12.81 4.36 26.00
CA ASP A 314 -13.12 5.18 27.17
C ASP A 314 -14.59 5.02 27.57
N VAL A 315 -14.86 5.12 28.86
CA VAL A 315 -16.19 4.98 29.44
C VAL A 315 -16.37 6.13 30.43
N SER A 316 -17.46 6.88 30.29
CA SER A 316 -17.81 7.98 31.18
C SER A 316 -19.25 7.86 31.64
N VAL A 317 -19.49 8.09 32.93
CA VAL A 317 -20.82 8.03 33.54
C VAL A 317 -21.16 9.39 34.14
N PHE A 318 -22.13 10.08 33.57
CA PHE A 318 -22.56 11.41 34.01
C PHE A 318 -23.88 11.34 34.78
N PRO A 319 -24.02 11.99 35.94
CA PRO A 319 -25.31 12.11 36.61
C PRO A 319 -26.26 12.99 35.79
N THR A 320 -27.51 12.58 35.68
CA THR A 320 -28.56 13.34 34.98
C THR A 320 -29.88 13.29 35.74
N THR A 321 -30.78 14.23 35.45
CA THR A 321 -32.16 14.20 35.94
C THR A 321 -33.09 13.80 34.81
N MET A 322 -33.79 12.69 34.99
CA MET A 322 -34.68 12.11 33.98
C MET A 322 -36.15 12.43 34.30
N LYS A 323 -37.07 11.94 33.44
CA LYS A 323 -38.51 12.13 33.58
C LYS A 323 -38.98 11.80 35.01
N LYS A 324 -40.02 12.50 35.48
CA LYS A 324 -40.55 12.37 36.85
C LYS A 324 -39.53 12.71 37.93
N SER A 325 -38.54 13.55 37.61
CA SER A 325 -37.46 13.97 38.53
C SER A 325 -36.65 12.80 39.10
N ARG A 326 -36.54 11.70 38.34
CA ARG A 326 -35.72 10.56 38.74
C ARG A 326 -34.25 10.89 38.52
N PRO A 327 -33.37 10.73 39.53
CA PRO A 327 -31.94 10.67 39.29
C PRO A 327 -31.64 9.51 38.34
N GLY A 328 -30.75 9.73 37.39
CA GLY A 328 -30.28 8.73 36.44
C GLY A 328 -28.87 9.03 36.00
N HIS A 329 -28.37 8.23 35.05
CA HIS A 329 -27.01 8.34 34.53
C HIS A 329 -27.02 8.32 33.01
N LEU A 330 -26.24 9.21 32.40
CA LEU A 330 -25.85 9.11 31.00
C LEU A 330 -24.53 8.34 30.96
N VAL A 331 -24.55 7.17 30.32
CA VAL A 331 -23.33 6.44 30.00
C VAL A 331 -22.91 6.84 28.59
N GLN A 332 -21.66 7.25 28.44
CA GLN A 332 -21.03 7.58 27.17
C GLN A 332 -19.79 6.70 26.99
N VAL A 333 -19.66 6.08 25.82
CA VAL A 333 -18.59 5.14 25.51
C VAL A 333 -17.94 5.54 24.20
N ILE A 334 -16.61 5.70 24.20
CA ILE A 334 -15.82 5.94 22.99
C ILE A 334 -15.29 4.61 22.49
N VAL A 335 -15.52 4.30 21.23
CA VAL A 335 -15.16 3.02 20.60
C VAL A 335 -14.57 3.26 19.23
N LYS A 336 -13.80 2.29 18.73
CA LYS A 336 -13.48 2.26 17.31
C LYS A 336 -14.71 1.86 16.47
N PRO A 337 -14.82 2.27 15.21
CA PRO A 337 -15.94 1.89 14.34
C PRO A 337 -16.20 0.38 14.28
N GLU A 338 -15.14 -0.44 14.18
CA GLU A 338 -15.24 -1.90 14.11
C GLU A 338 -15.78 -2.55 15.40
N ASP A 339 -15.61 -1.89 16.55
CA ASP A 339 -16.04 -2.41 17.85
C ASP A 339 -17.44 -1.93 18.26
N ALA A 340 -18.03 -0.99 17.50
CA ALA A 340 -19.23 -0.27 17.90
C ALA A 340 -20.42 -1.20 18.19
N GLU A 341 -20.67 -2.19 17.34
CA GLU A 341 -21.78 -3.12 17.53
C GLU A 341 -21.55 -4.03 18.75
N ARG A 342 -20.32 -4.54 18.91
CA ARG A 342 -19.93 -5.41 20.02
C ARG A 342 -20.10 -4.70 21.36
N VAL A 343 -19.59 -3.47 21.47
CA VAL A 343 -19.67 -2.67 22.70
C VAL A 343 -21.11 -2.21 22.96
N ALA A 344 -21.87 -1.82 21.92
CA ALA A 344 -23.28 -1.46 22.09
C ALA A 344 -24.11 -2.63 22.61
N ARG A 345 -23.84 -3.86 22.12
CA ARG A 345 -24.48 -5.08 22.61
C ARG A 345 -24.12 -5.34 24.07
N GLU A 346 -22.84 -5.23 24.44
CA GLU A 346 -22.39 -5.45 25.82
C GLU A 346 -23.05 -4.45 26.78
N LEU A 347 -23.07 -3.17 26.41
CA LEU A 347 -23.74 -2.12 27.16
C LEU A 347 -25.24 -2.43 27.36
N ALA A 348 -25.91 -2.97 26.34
CA ALA A 348 -27.31 -3.38 26.45
C ALA A 348 -27.52 -4.59 27.38
N VAL A 349 -26.65 -5.59 27.31
CA VAL A 349 -26.71 -6.80 28.16
C VAL A 349 -26.47 -6.45 29.63
N GLU A 350 -25.44 -5.67 29.92
CA GLU A 350 -25.04 -5.32 31.30
C GLU A 350 -26.04 -4.38 31.97
N THR A 351 -26.59 -3.41 31.22
CA THR A 351 -27.46 -2.38 31.81
C THR A 351 -28.95 -2.68 31.67
N GLY A 352 -29.33 -3.61 30.79
CA GLY A 352 -30.73 -3.84 30.42
C GLY A 352 -31.35 -2.72 29.59
N THR A 353 -30.56 -1.77 29.06
CA THR A 353 -31.11 -0.72 28.19
C THR A 353 -31.74 -1.32 26.93
N LEU A 354 -32.85 -0.73 26.49
CA LEU A 354 -33.53 -1.11 25.25
C LEU A 354 -32.97 -0.40 24.02
N GLY A 355 -32.04 0.55 24.19
CA GLY A 355 -31.48 1.30 23.08
C GLY A 355 -30.17 1.97 23.45
N VAL A 356 -29.21 1.89 22.53
CA VAL A 356 -27.96 2.63 22.53
C VAL A 356 -27.98 3.51 21.29
N ARG A 357 -27.66 4.79 21.45
CA ARG A 357 -27.57 5.75 20.34
C ARG A 357 -26.10 5.98 20.00
N GLU A 358 -25.83 6.20 18.73
CA GLU A 358 -24.52 6.63 18.27
C GLU A 358 -24.59 8.13 17.90
N THR A 359 -23.65 8.96 18.35
CA THR A 359 -23.75 10.42 18.19
C THR A 359 -22.40 11.12 18.02
N GLY A 360 -22.39 12.33 17.44
CA GLY A 360 -21.47 13.41 17.82
C GLY A 360 -20.10 13.50 17.14
N ALA A 361 -19.33 12.42 17.06
CA ALA A 361 -17.95 12.47 16.55
C ALA A 361 -17.63 11.29 15.63
N ARG A 362 -16.99 11.59 14.49
CA ARG A 362 -16.42 10.56 13.58
C ARG A 362 -14.94 10.33 13.81
N HIS A 363 -14.24 11.33 14.35
CA HIS A 363 -12.82 11.25 14.62
C HIS A 363 -12.47 12.12 15.84
N ARG A 364 -11.29 11.85 16.39
CA ARG A 364 -10.57 12.73 17.32
C ARG A 364 -9.19 13.02 16.74
N TRP A 365 -8.61 14.16 17.10
CA TRP A 365 -7.23 14.46 16.76
C TRP A 365 -6.32 13.85 17.82
N ILE A 366 -5.31 13.08 17.40
CA ILE A 366 -4.32 12.46 18.28
C ILE A 366 -2.91 12.94 17.95
N ALA A 367 -2.09 13.04 19.00
CA ALA A 367 -0.66 13.22 18.91
C ALA A 367 0.02 11.94 18.40
N GLU A 368 1.18 12.10 17.78
CA GLU A 368 2.15 11.01 17.73
C GLU A 368 2.69 10.76 19.13
N ARG A 369 3.00 9.50 19.43
CA ARG A 369 3.43 9.08 20.77
C ARG A 369 4.65 8.19 20.64
N ALA A 370 5.74 8.62 21.25
CA ALA A 370 6.88 7.78 21.54
C ALA A 370 6.89 7.43 23.04
N PHE A 371 7.44 6.26 23.34
CA PHE A 371 7.67 5.82 24.71
C PHE A 371 9.17 5.69 24.91
N GLU A 372 9.70 6.46 25.83
CA GLU A 372 11.11 6.42 26.22
C GLU A 372 11.25 5.92 27.64
N THR A 373 12.32 5.18 27.91
CA THR A 373 12.62 4.71 29.26
C THR A 373 13.58 5.70 29.92
N ALA A 374 13.10 6.38 30.97
CA ALA A 374 13.92 7.24 31.81
C ALA A 374 14.50 6.44 32.99
N GLU A 375 15.82 6.41 33.10
CA GLU A 375 16.50 5.90 34.28
C GLU A 375 16.67 7.01 35.31
N ILE A 376 16.11 6.83 36.51
CA ILE A 376 16.31 7.75 37.64
C ILE A 376 17.01 7.04 38.80
N GLU A 377 17.97 7.72 39.42
CA GLU A 377 18.66 7.21 40.60
C GLU A 377 18.05 7.81 41.89
N VAL A 378 17.68 6.93 42.82
CA VAL A 378 17.18 7.31 44.15
C VAL A 378 17.88 6.46 45.20
N ASP A 379 18.60 7.11 46.11
CA ASP A 379 19.34 6.49 47.22
C ASP A 379 20.27 5.33 46.79
N GLY A 380 20.86 5.43 45.59
CA GLY A 380 21.79 4.43 45.04
C GLY A 380 21.13 3.25 44.32
N THR A 381 19.81 3.28 44.15
CA THR A 381 19.04 2.34 43.33
C THR A 381 18.56 3.04 42.07
N THR A 382 18.71 2.38 40.92
CA THR A 382 18.21 2.86 39.62
C THR A 382 16.80 2.32 39.38
N TYR A 383 15.90 3.21 38.98
CA TYR A 383 14.53 2.89 38.61
C TYR A 383 14.27 3.30 37.17
N GLU A 384 13.62 2.44 36.41
CA GLU A 384 13.18 2.71 35.05
C GLU A 384 11.74 3.18 35.09
N ILE A 385 11.45 4.29 34.40
CA ILE A 385 10.09 4.82 34.27
C ILE A 385 9.85 5.14 32.81
N THR A 386 8.76 4.61 32.28
CA THR A 386 8.27 4.93 30.95
C THR A 386 7.79 6.38 30.93
N VAL A 387 8.28 7.13 29.96
CA VAL A 387 7.90 8.51 29.69
C VAL A 387 7.26 8.57 28.31
N LYS A 388 6.04 9.09 28.27
CA LYS A 388 5.31 9.33 27.03
C LYS A 388 5.68 10.70 26.50
N VAL A 389 6.23 10.72 25.29
CA VAL A 389 6.53 11.92 24.52
C VAL A 389 5.42 12.11 23.50
N ALA A 390 4.75 13.25 23.51
CA ALA A 390 3.74 13.61 22.53
C ALA A 390 4.27 14.72 21.61
N SER A 391 4.29 14.42 20.32
CA SER A 391 4.67 15.35 19.27
C SER A 391 3.54 15.55 18.29
N ASP A 392 3.62 16.67 17.56
CA ASP A 392 2.90 16.78 16.32
C ASP A 392 3.57 15.94 15.21
N SER A 393 2.92 15.87 14.05
CA SER A 393 3.45 15.17 12.87
C SER A 393 4.71 15.79 12.26
N ALA A 394 5.09 17.00 12.68
CA ALA A 394 6.35 17.64 12.29
C ALA A 394 7.49 17.32 13.28
N GLY A 395 7.22 16.47 14.29
CA GLY A 395 8.16 16.12 15.34
C GLY A 395 8.31 17.19 16.43
N GLU A 396 7.48 18.24 16.43
CA GLU A 396 7.50 19.25 17.50
C GLU A 396 6.90 18.63 18.77
N VAL A 397 7.77 18.29 19.72
CA VAL A 397 7.38 17.79 21.04
C VAL A 397 6.74 18.91 21.85
N TYR A 398 5.49 18.71 22.26
CA TYR A 398 4.76 19.67 23.07
C TYR A 398 4.32 19.14 24.43
N ASP A 399 4.43 17.82 24.68
CA ASP A 399 4.17 17.21 25.99
C ASP A 399 5.14 16.06 26.27
N VAL A 400 5.58 15.97 27.53
CA VAL A 400 6.43 14.89 28.05
C VAL A 400 5.90 14.55 29.42
N SER A 401 5.39 13.34 29.60
CA SER A 401 4.67 12.92 30.80
C SER A 401 5.06 11.50 31.22
N ALA A 402 5.55 11.34 32.44
CA ALA A 402 5.88 10.04 33.01
C ALA A 402 4.62 9.19 33.26
N GLU A 403 4.74 7.87 33.10
CA GLU A 403 3.69 6.91 33.42
C GLU A 403 3.40 6.95 34.93
N TYR A 404 2.13 7.14 35.29
CA TYR A 404 1.75 7.48 36.66
C TYR A 404 1.77 6.27 37.61
N ASP A 405 1.35 5.10 37.14
CA ASP A 405 1.31 3.88 37.94
C ASP A 405 2.74 3.38 38.24
N GLU A 406 3.65 3.45 37.26
CA GLU A 406 5.09 3.18 37.44
C GLU A 406 5.72 4.18 38.41
N ALA A 407 5.49 5.48 38.22
CA ALA A 407 5.99 6.49 39.14
C ALA A 407 5.43 6.33 40.57
N THR A 408 4.20 5.83 40.71
CA THR A 408 3.57 5.53 42.01
C THR A 408 4.24 4.32 42.67
N ALA A 409 4.56 3.27 41.91
CA ALA A 409 5.28 2.11 42.41
C ALA A 409 6.68 2.51 42.92
N VAL A 410 7.43 3.28 42.13
CA VAL A 410 8.75 3.80 42.52
C VAL A 410 8.66 4.70 43.74
N ALA A 411 7.66 5.58 43.81
CA ALA A 411 7.43 6.44 44.97
C ALA A 411 7.14 5.65 46.26
N ALA A 412 6.37 4.57 46.15
CA ALA A 412 6.06 3.70 47.28
C ALA A 412 7.28 2.95 47.81
N GLU A 413 8.19 2.53 46.91
CA GLU A 413 9.42 1.82 47.28
C GLU A 413 10.50 2.75 47.83
N SER A 414 10.75 3.87 47.14
CA SER A 414 11.83 4.79 47.46
C SER A 414 11.48 5.82 48.55
N GLY A 415 10.19 6.01 48.85
CA GLY A 415 9.73 7.04 49.79
C GLY A 415 9.79 8.47 49.25
N VAL A 416 10.19 8.66 47.99
CA VAL A 416 10.16 9.96 47.30
C VAL A 416 8.73 10.27 46.84
N PRO A 417 8.26 11.52 46.94
CA PRO A 417 6.93 11.88 46.44
C PRO A 417 6.77 11.58 44.93
N VAL A 418 5.64 10.99 44.53
CA VAL A 418 5.34 10.65 43.11
C VAL A 418 5.57 11.83 42.15
N ARG A 419 5.23 13.05 42.56
CA ARG A 419 5.48 14.26 41.76
C ARG A 419 6.97 14.50 41.47
N GLU A 420 7.83 14.19 42.42
CA GLU A 420 9.28 14.33 42.26
C GLU A 420 9.85 13.20 41.40
N VAL A 421 9.34 11.98 41.55
CA VAL A 421 9.65 10.84 40.68
C VAL A 421 9.32 11.15 39.22
N MET A 422 8.08 11.58 38.94
CA MET A 422 7.65 11.97 37.60
C MET A 422 8.50 13.12 37.04
N ARG A 423 8.75 14.17 37.83
CA ARG A 423 9.57 15.32 37.41
C ARG A 423 10.98 14.90 37.03
N ARG A 424 11.60 13.96 37.75
CA ARG A 424 12.95 13.46 37.43
C ARG A 424 12.94 12.69 36.12
N ALA A 425 12.01 11.75 35.96
CA ALA A 425 11.87 10.97 34.74
C ALA A 425 11.64 11.86 33.50
N GLU A 426 10.72 12.83 33.61
CA GLU A 426 10.46 13.78 32.54
C GLU A 426 11.67 14.66 32.17
N ASN A 427 12.56 14.99 33.11
CA ASN A 427 13.75 15.79 32.76
C ASN A 427 14.80 14.96 32.03
N VAL A 428 14.95 13.67 32.37
CA VAL A 428 15.89 12.77 31.68
C VAL A 428 15.58 12.68 30.19
N VAL A 429 14.30 12.71 29.82
CA VAL A 429 13.85 12.63 28.41
C VAL A 429 13.81 14.01 27.72
N ARG A 430 13.83 15.11 28.48
CA ARG A 430 13.87 16.47 27.92
C ARG A 430 15.30 16.97 27.63
N GLU A 431 16.31 16.39 28.28
CA GLU A 431 17.74 16.72 28.13
C GLU A 431 18.39 15.88 27.04
#